data_AF-E6UCI6-F1
#
_entry.id   AF-E6UCI6-F1
#
_cell.length_a   1.000
_cell.length_b   1.000
_cell.length_c   1.000
_cell.angle_alpha   90.00
_cell.angle_beta   90.00
_cell.angle_gamma   90.00
#
_symmetry.space_group_name_H-M   'P 1'
#
loop_
_entity.id
_entity.type
_entity.pdbx_description
1 polymer ?
#
loop_
_entity_poly.entity_id
_entity_poly.type
_entity_poly.pdbx_seq_one_letter_code
_entity_poly.pdbx_strand_id
1 'polypeptide(L)'
;MTNKEKYQRTFSVLHASEFDLEELTMNKRKGIRISKRITAVCAAAAIVAAMSVGAYAADIGGIQKKVNIWLHGEQTEAVVDIKQSEDITEYELKYTDESGEEKEIHGGGMAMDGFGGERPLTEEEVLECIEDDIYVDFKDDGTVWVYSKDFKEDITDKFDENGYCKCQLNDGEQLIDIEIEPNKNTSISTTPLN
;
A
#
# COMPACT_ATOMS: atom_id res chain seq x y z
N MET A 1 -54.46 -0.28 -7.94
CA MET A 1 -53.43 -0.47 -6.89
C MET A 1 -52.35 0.57 -7.09
N THR A 2 -52.17 1.45 -6.11
CA THR A 2 -51.12 2.48 -6.12
C THR A 2 -49.89 1.97 -5.37
N ASN A 3 -48.69 2.43 -5.74
CA ASN A 3 -47.40 1.94 -5.23
C ASN A 3 -47.34 1.81 -3.69
N LYS A 4 -48.05 2.71 -2.99
CA LYS A 4 -48.15 2.74 -1.52
C LYS A 4 -48.66 1.41 -0.91
N GLU A 5 -49.59 0.74 -1.59
CA GLU A 5 -50.20 -0.51 -1.12
C GLU A 5 -49.25 -1.71 -1.28
N LYS A 6 -48.33 -1.67 -2.26
CA LYS A 6 -47.27 -2.67 -2.40
C LYS A 6 -46.19 -2.53 -1.33
N TYR A 7 -45.83 -1.30 -0.97
CA TYR A 7 -44.80 -1.04 0.07
C TYR A 7 -45.25 -1.47 1.47
N GLN A 8 -46.51 -1.24 1.85
CA GLN A 8 -47.01 -1.66 3.17
C GLN A 8 -47.07 -3.19 3.32
N ARG A 9 -47.30 -3.93 2.23
CA ARG A 9 -47.38 -5.39 2.25
C ARG A 9 -46.02 -6.08 2.43
N THR A 10 -44.93 -5.44 2.01
CA THR A 10 -43.57 -5.99 2.16
C THR A 10 -43.04 -5.81 3.59
N PHE A 11 -43.41 -4.72 4.28
CA PHE A 11 -42.93 -4.45 5.65
C PHE A 11 -43.77 -5.10 6.75
N SER A 12 -45.01 -5.50 6.49
CA SER A 12 -45.83 -6.23 7.46
C SER A 12 -45.40 -7.69 7.67
N VAL A 13 -44.49 -8.20 6.83
CA VAL A 13 -43.93 -9.56 6.92
C VAL A 13 -42.71 -9.61 7.86
N LEU A 14 -42.11 -8.46 8.18
CA LEU A 14 -41.02 -8.37 9.14
C LEU A 14 -41.59 -8.25 10.56
N HIS A 15 -41.93 -9.40 11.13
CA HIS A 15 -42.14 -9.54 12.56
C HIS A 15 -40.76 -9.51 13.24
N ALA A 16 -40.37 -8.35 13.78
CA ALA A 16 -39.20 -8.28 14.64
C ALA A 16 -39.54 -8.98 15.96
N SER A 17 -39.00 -10.18 16.14
CA SER A 17 -39.00 -10.88 17.43
C SER A 17 -38.39 -9.96 18.48
N GLU A 18 -39.10 -9.78 19.59
CA GLU A 18 -38.59 -9.18 20.81
C GLU A 18 -37.27 -9.87 21.18
N PHE A 19 -36.17 -9.13 21.19
CA PHE A 19 -34.92 -9.58 21.78
C PHE A 19 -34.61 -8.65 22.95
N ASP A 20 -34.65 -9.25 24.14
CA ASP A 20 -34.33 -8.66 25.44
C ASP A 20 -32.97 -7.96 25.42
N LEU A 21 -32.97 -6.70 25.84
CA LEU A 21 -31.78 -5.91 26.13
C LEU A 21 -31.22 -6.34 27.49
N GLU A 22 -30.39 -7.38 27.52
CA GLU A 22 -29.48 -7.61 28.65
C GLU A 22 -28.22 -6.75 28.47
N GLU A 23 -28.05 -5.80 29.39
CA GLU A 23 -26.90 -4.92 29.55
C GLU A 23 -25.65 -5.75 29.91
N LEU A 24 -24.97 -6.30 28.91
CA LEU A 24 -23.69 -6.96 29.10
C LEU A 24 -22.59 -5.91 29.23
N THR A 25 -22.15 -5.72 30.47
CA THR A 25 -20.98 -4.94 30.91
C THR A 25 -19.84 -4.99 29.89
N MET A 26 -19.48 -3.82 29.35
CA MET A 26 -18.36 -3.68 28.41
C MET A 26 -17.02 -3.99 29.10
N ASN A 27 -16.52 -5.21 28.89
CA ASN A 27 -15.11 -5.48 29.08
C ASN A 27 -14.34 -4.85 27.91
N LYS A 28 -13.52 -3.84 28.22
CA LYS A 28 -12.54 -3.23 27.30
C LYS A 28 -11.62 -4.33 26.75
N ARG A 29 -11.99 -4.91 25.61
CA ARG A 29 -11.07 -5.67 24.75
C ARG A 29 -10.62 -4.74 23.63
N LYS A 30 -9.30 -4.68 23.46
CA LYS A 30 -8.58 -3.86 22.49
C LYS A 30 -9.26 -3.89 21.12
N GLY A 31 -9.35 -2.70 20.52
CA GLY A 31 -10.10 -2.40 19.32
C GLY A 31 -9.99 -3.46 18.24
N ILE A 32 -11.16 -3.93 17.81
CA ILE A 32 -11.37 -4.54 16.50
C ILE A 32 -10.79 -3.54 15.49
N ARG A 33 -9.72 -3.94 14.79
CA ARG A 33 -9.23 -3.21 13.61
C ARG A 33 -10.33 -3.32 12.56
N ILE A 34 -11.19 -2.31 12.51
CA ILE A 34 -12.08 -2.08 11.40
C ILE A 34 -11.14 -1.83 10.22
N SER A 35 -11.03 -2.81 9.34
CA SER A 35 -10.31 -2.71 8.06
C SER A 35 -10.86 -1.52 7.30
N LYS A 36 -10.17 -0.39 7.39
CA LYS A 36 -10.53 0.80 6.62
C LYS A 36 -10.27 0.44 5.16
N ARG A 37 -11.35 0.38 4.40
CA ARG A 37 -11.31 0.42 2.93
C ARG A 37 -10.85 1.82 2.53
N ILE A 38 -9.56 2.08 2.67
CA ILE A 38 -8.89 3.26 2.13
C ILE A 38 -8.01 2.73 1.01
N THR A 39 -8.31 3.11 -0.23
CA THR A 39 -7.43 2.86 -1.37
C THR A 39 -6.57 4.11 -1.51
N ALA A 40 -5.30 4.00 -1.11
CA ALA A 40 -4.30 5.02 -1.40
C ALA A 40 -3.85 4.88 -2.85
N VAL A 41 -3.73 6.00 -3.57
CA VAL A 41 -3.15 6.05 -4.91
C VAL A 41 -1.86 6.85 -4.81
N CYS A 42 -0.73 6.14 -4.84
CA CYS A 42 0.60 6.73 -4.80
C CYS A 42 1.18 6.79 -6.22
N ALA A 43 1.69 7.96 -6.62
CA ALA A 43 2.48 8.10 -7.83
C ALA A 43 3.95 7.93 -7.44
N ALA A 44 4.47 6.70 -7.53
CA ALA A 44 5.86 6.38 -7.18
C ALA A 44 6.75 6.34 -8.42
N ALA A 45 7.92 6.98 -8.35
CA ALA A 45 9.08 6.52 -9.11
C ALA A 45 9.65 5.32 -8.35
N ALA A 46 9.75 4.17 -9.00
CA ALA A 46 10.07 2.89 -8.37
C ALA A 46 11.35 2.93 -7.52
N ILE A 47 11.26 2.52 -6.25
CA ILE A 47 12.20 1.74 -5.41
C ILE A 47 11.59 1.65 -3.98
N VAL A 48 11.66 0.45 -3.38
CA VAL A 48 10.88 -0.05 -2.22
C VAL A 48 11.45 0.25 -0.84
N ALA A 49 10.59 0.24 0.20
CA ALA A 49 10.96 0.47 1.59
C ALA A 49 10.17 -0.38 2.64
N ALA A 50 10.48 -0.27 3.96
CA ALA A 50 9.73 -0.75 5.17
C ALA A 50 10.53 -0.56 6.47
N MET A 51 9.93 0.07 7.47
CA MET A 51 10.66 0.87 8.47
C MET A 51 10.72 0.29 9.88
N SER A 52 11.83 0.52 10.59
CA SER A 52 11.86 0.59 12.06
C SER A 52 12.00 2.05 12.50
N VAL A 53 11.19 2.51 13.46
CA VAL A 53 11.08 3.93 13.81
C VAL A 53 12.30 4.39 14.62
N GLY A 54 13.22 5.13 13.98
CA GLY A 54 14.34 5.81 14.61
C GLY A 54 14.18 7.34 14.61
N ALA A 55 14.48 7.97 15.74
CA ALA A 55 14.58 9.42 16.03
C ALA A 55 13.82 10.43 15.14
N TYR A 56 12.85 11.12 15.76
CA TYR A 56 12.06 12.20 15.15
C TYR A 56 12.80 13.53 15.18
N ALA A 57 12.92 14.21 14.03
CA ALA A 57 13.28 15.62 13.94
C ALA A 57 12.20 16.37 13.14
N ALA A 58 11.56 17.36 13.76
CA ALA A 58 10.67 18.27 13.06
C ALA A 58 11.48 19.50 12.66
N ASP A 59 11.71 19.69 11.36
CA ASP A 59 12.28 20.94 10.82
C ASP A 59 11.16 21.86 10.33
N ILE A 60 11.46 23.14 10.10
CA ILE A 60 10.55 24.20 9.67
C ILE A 60 10.15 23.95 8.21
N GLY A 61 9.32 22.93 7.97
CA GLY A 61 8.82 22.59 6.64
C GLY A 61 8.40 21.15 6.42
N GLY A 62 8.65 20.21 7.34
CA GLY A 62 8.34 18.79 7.15
C GLY A 62 8.73 17.89 8.31
N ILE A 63 8.37 16.61 8.20
CA ILE A 63 8.74 15.56 9.17
C ILE A 63 9.92 14.78 8.59
N GLN A 64 11.06 14.79 9.29
CA GLN A 64 12.20 13.95 8.95
C GLN A 64 12.28 12.76 9.89
N LYS A 65 12.40 11.54 9.34
CA LYS A 65 12.41 10.29 10.10
C LYS A 65 13.46 9.33 9.57
N LYS A 66 14.17 8.66 10.50
CA LYS A 66 15.02 7.53 10.16
C LYS A 66 14.21 6.25 10.10
N VAL A 67 14.40 5.53 9.02
CA VAL A 67 13.57 4.41 8.62
C VAL A 67 14.45 3.31 8.06
N ASN A 68 14.01 2.07 8.17
CA ASN A 68 14.61 1.00 7.38
C ASN A 68 13.83 0.89 6.06
N ILE A 69 14.46 0.39 5.01
CA ILE A 69 13.88 0.21 3.69
C ILE A 69 14.31 -1.15 3.14
N TRP A 70 13.44 -1.86 2.39
CA TRP A 70 13.83 -3.09 1.72
C TRP A 70 14.35 -2.79 0.32
N LEU A 71 15.63 -3.03 0.13
CA LEU A 71 16.29 -2.95 -1.16
C LEU A 71 16.84 -4.34 -1.50
N HIS A 72 16.41 -4.87 -2.65
CA HIS A 72 16.89 -6.15 -3.18
C HIS A 72 16.73 -7.35 -2.22
N GLY A 73 15.75 -7.27 -1.31
CA GLY A 73 15.49 -8.26 -0.26
C GLY A 73 16.30 -8.07 1.03
N GLU A 74 17.00 -6.94 1.19
CA GLU A 74 17.78 -6.59 2.38
C GLU A 74 17.35 -5.25 2.99
N GLN A 75 17.48 -5.12 4.30
CA GLN A 75 17.14 -3.87 4.99
C GLN A 75 18.30 -2.87 4.96
N THR A 76 18.01 -1.64 4.50
CA THR A 76 18.94 -0.51 4.46
C THR A 76 18.40 0.66 5.30
N GLU A 77 19.25 1.39 6.02
CA GLU A 77 18.81 2.61 6.72
C GLU A 77 18.63 3.74 5.69
N ALA A 78 17.50 4.45 5.80
CA ALA A 78 17.17 5.61 5.00
C ALA A 78 16.63 6.75 5.86
N VAL A 79 16.58 7.93 5.27
CA VAL A 79 15.96 9.13 5.84
C VAL A 79 14.82 9.54 4.94
N VAL A 80 13.61 9.62 5.48
CA VAL A 80 12.44 10.13 4.77
C VAL A 80 12.09 11.52 5.29
N ASP A 81 11.90 12.46 4.37
CA ASP A 81 11.34 13.80 4.58
C ASP A 81 9.93 13.83 3.99
N ILE A 82 8.94 14.14 4.82
CA ILE A 82 7.53 14.13 4.44
C ILE A 82 6.99 15.55 4.52
N LYS A 83 6.44 16.02 3.40
CA LYS A 83 5.82 17.33 3.22
C LYS A 83 4.34 17.14 2.93
N GLN A 84 3.54 17.34 3.97
CA GLN A 84 2.09 17.30 3.85
C GLN A 84 1.55 18.70 3.56
N SER A 85 0.83 18.84 2.45
CA SER A 85 0.05 20.03 2.10
C SER A 85 -1.45 19.74 2.10
N GLU A 86 -2.31 20.73 1.88
CA GLU A 86 -3.77 20.52 1.77
C GLU A 86 -4.15 19.70 0.53
N ASP A 87 -3.36 19.77 -0.54
CA ASP A 87 -3.65 19.15 -1.83
C ASP A 87 -3.05 17.73 -1.93
N ILE A 88 -1.77 17.59 -1.59
CA ILE A 88 -1.02 16.32 -1.71
C ILE A 88 0.01 16.17 -0.60
N THR A 89 0.32 14.92 -0.26
CA THR A 89 1.50 14.61 0.54
C THR A 89 2.62 14.12 -0.36
N GLU A 90 3.75 14.79 -0.27
CA GLU A 90 4.98 14.43 -0.97
C GLU A 90 5.99 13.90 0.05
N TYR A 91 6.83 12.98 -0.37
CA TYR A 91 7.96 12.54 0.41
C TYR A 91 9.22 12.42 -0.45
N GLU A 92 10.34 12.60 0.22
CA GLU A 92 11.68 12.42 -0.32
C GLU A 92 12.41 11.44 0.59
N LEU A 93 12.90 10.34 0.02
CA LEU A 93 13.57 9.27 0.73
C LEU A 93 15.02 9.20 0.25
N LYS A 94 15.96 9.32 1.18
CA LYS A 94 17.39 9.29 0.92
C LYS A 94 18.02 8.07 1.56
N TYR A 95 18.82 7.34 0.81
CA TYR A 95 19.59 6.21 1.31
C TYR A 95 20.96 6.16 0.66
N THR A 96 21.88 5.41 1.25
CA THR A 96 23.19 5.14 0.67
C THR A 96 23.17 3.75 0.05
N ASP A 97 23.53 3.64 -1.23
CA ASP A 97 23.58 2.36 -1.93
C ASP A 97 24.83 1.54 -1.56
N GLU A 98 24.93 0.33 -2.12
CA GLU A 98 26.08 -0.57 -1.92
C GLU A 98 27.42 0.03 -2.38
N SER A 99 27.38 1.01 -3.30
CA SER A 99 28.56 1.71 -3.80
C SER A 99 28.97 2.90 -2.92
N GLY A 100 28.20 3.22 -1.89
CA GLY A 100 28.41 4.37 -1.02
C GLY A 100 27.90 5.68 -1.60
N GLU A 101 27.13 5.65 -2.69
CA GLU A 101 26.50 6.84 -3.26
C GLU A 101 25.13 7.12 -2.60
N GLU A 102 24.84 8.39 -2.37
CA GLU A 102 23.52 8.82 -1.92
C GLU A 102 22.54 8.75 -3.09
N LYS A 103 21.41 8.08 -2.86
CA LYS A 103 20.28 7.97 -3.79
C LYS A 103 19.07 8.63 -3.17
N GLU A 104 18.25 9.24 -4.02
CA GLU A 104 17.03 9.93 -3.65
C GLU A 104 15.85 9.33 -4.41
N ILE A 105 14.77 9.08 -3.70
CA ILE A 105 13.47 8.63 -4.23
C ILE A 105 12.45 9.69 -3.84
N HIS A 106 11.60 10.04 -4.79
CA HIS A 106 10.48 10.94 -4.54
C HIS A 106 9.19 10.19 -4.77
N GLY A 107 8.22 10.43 -3.90
CA GLY A 107 6.88 9.91 -4.06
C GLY A 107 5.88 10.79 -3.35
N GLY A 108 4.63 10.33 -3.37
CA GLY A 108 3.55 11.05 -2.75
C GLY A 108 2.22 10.45 -3.17
N GLY A 109 1.15 10.99 -2.60
CA GLY A 109 -0.17 10.53 -2.96
C GLY A 109 -1.30 11.10 -2.12
N MET A 110 -2.47 10.61 -2.47
CA MET A 110 -3.73 10.93 -1.84
C MET A 110 -4.46 9.64 -1.47
N ALA A 111 -5.22 9.71 -0.37
CA ALA A 111 -6.12 8.66 0.08
C ALA A 111 -7.56 9.01 -0.28
N MET A 112 -8.30 8.03 -0.79
CA MET A 112 -9.76 8.12 -0.88
C MET A 112 -10.41 7.63 0.41
N ASP A 113 -11.35 8.41 0.94
CA ASP A 113 -12.18 8.02 2.07
C ASP A 113 -13.37 7.15 1.64
N GLY A 114 -14.09 6.61 2.63
CA GLY A 114 -15.23 5.72 2.40
C GLY A 114 -16.46 6.40 1.75
N PHE A 115 -16.43 7.70 1.55
CA PHE A 115 -17.47 8.49 0.87
C PHE A 115 -17.01 9.01 -0.50
N GLY A 116 -15.81 8.62 -0.95
CA GLY A 116 -15.22 9.05 -2.22
C GLY A 116 -14.63 10.46 -2.17
N GLY A 117 -14.44 11.03 -0.98
CA GLY A 117 -13.66 12.24 -0.78
C GLY A 117 -12.18 11.92 -0.84
N GLU A 118 -11.39 12.81 -1.42
CA GLU A 118 -9.95 12.67 -1.46
C GLU A 118 -9.29 13.55 -0.38
N ARG A 119 -8.20 13.06 0.18
CA ARG A 119 -7.34 13.82 1.08
C ARG A 119 -5.86 13.44 0.85
N PRO A 120 -4.91 14.32 1.20
CA PRO A 120 -3.51 13.95 1.29
C PRO A 120 -3.30 12.72 2.19
N LEU A 121 -2.32 11.89 1.85
CA LEU A 121 -1.90 10.79 2.72
C LEU A 121 -1.44 11.33 4.08
N THR A 122 -1.70 10.58 5.14
CA THR A 122 -1.09 10.85 6.44
C THR A 122 0.36 10.37 6.45
N GLU A 123 1.15 10.82 7.43
CA GLU A 123 2.52 10.30 7.64
C GLU A 123 2.48 8.77 7.67
N GLU A 124 1.64 8.18 8.54
CA GLU A 124 1.52 6.72 8.70
C GLU A 124 1.22 6.01 7.37
N GLU A 125 0.30 6.54 6.56
CA GLU A 125 -0.03 5.95 5.25
C GLU A 125 1.11 6.07 4.24
N VAL A 126 1.89 7.17 4.26
CA VAL A 126 3.10 7.28 3.44
C VAL A 126 4.10 6.19 3.82
N LEU A 127 4.28 5.97 5.12
CA LEU A 127 5.21 4.97 5.64
C LEU A 127 4.76 3.54 5.33
N GLU A 128 3.46 3.27 5.39
CA GLU A 128 2.86 2.00 4.95
C GLU A 128 3.05 1.80 3.44
N CYS A 129 2.85 2.84 2.62
CA CYS A 129 3.08 2.74 1.18
C CYS A 129 4.55 2.47 0.84
N ILE A 130 5.45 3.12 1.57
CA ILE A 130 6.90 2.88 1.54
C ILE A 130 7.16 1.40 1.89
N GLU A 131 6.54 0.89 2.97
CA GLU A 131 6.69 -0.49 3.48
C GLU A 131 6.18 -1.61 2.57
N ASP A 132 5.04 -1.40 1.94
CA ASP A 132 4.37 -2.38 1.10
C ASP A 132 4.69 -2.19 -0.39
N ASP A 133 5.70 -1.37 -0.72
CA ASP A 133 6.06 -1.11 -2.11
C ASP A 133 6.59 -2.41 -2.77
N ILE A 134 6.29 -2.54 -4.07
CA ILE A 134 6.69 -3.68 -4.89
C ILE A 134 7.27 -3.15 -6.17
N TYR A 135 8.44 -3.64 -6.55
CA TYR A 135 9.13 -3.18 -7.75
C TYR A 135 9.69 -4.32 -8.58
N VAL A 136 9.83 -4.01 -9.87
CA VAL A 136 10.49 -4.86 -10.86
C VAL A 136 11.81 -4.22 -11.23
N ASP A 137 12.89 -4.99 -11.09
CA ASP A 137 14.25 -4.58 -11.45
C ASP A 137 14.68 -5.30 -12.73
N PHE A 138 15.01 -4.52 -13.76
CA PHE A 138 15.53 -5.03 -15.04
C PHE A 138 17.04 -4.87 -15.04
N LYS A 139 17.76 -5.96 -14.78
CA LYS A 139 19.22 -5.94 -14.63
C LYS A 139 19.92 -5.91 -15.98
N ASP A 140 21.16 -5.41 -15.97
CA ASP A 140 22.02 -5.32 -17.16
C ASP A 140 22.41 -6.69 -17.74
N ASP A 141 22.37 -7.74 -16.92
CA ASP A 141 22.63 -9.13 -17.34
C ASP A 141 21.44 -9.77 -18.07
N GLY A 142 20.32 -9.03 -18.19
CA GLY A 142 19.10 -9.48 -18.84
C GLY A 142 18.12 -10.20 -17.92
N THR A 143 18.45 -10.37 -16.63
CA THR A 143 17.51 -10.94 -15.66
C THR A 143 16.49 -9.90 -15.19
N VAL A 144 15.28 -10.37 -14.89
CA VAL A 144 14.18 -9.54 -14.39
C VAL A 144 13.72 -10.09 -13.05
N TRP A 145 13.76 -9.25 -12.02
CA TRP A 145 13.48 -9.64 -10.65
C TRP A 145 12.31 -8.84 -10.10
N VAL A 146 11.45 -9.51 -9.34
CA VAL A 146 10.41 -8.86 -8.53
C VAL A 146 10.86 -8.88 -7.09
N TYR A 147 10.68 -7.76 -6.39
CA TYR A 147 10.97 -7.64 -4.97
C TYR A 147 9.75 -7.10 -4.23
N SER A 148 9.45 -7.71 -3.10
CA SER A 148 8.49 -7.24 -2.10
C SER A 148 9.05 -7.59 -0.73
N LYS A 149 9.39 -6.59 0.09
CA LYS A 149 10.06 -6.82 1.39
C LYS A 149 11.27 -7.76 1.27
N ASP A 150 11.26 -8.89 1.99
CA ASP A 150 12.27 -9.95 1.94
C ASP A 150 12.02 -11.00 0.83
N PHE A 151 10.85 -10.97 0.22
CA PHE A 151 10.52 -11.79 -0.93
C PHE A 151 11.19 -11.26 -2.20
N LYS A 152 11.81 -12.18 -2.94
CA LYS A 152 12.32 -11.93 -4.28
C LYS A 152 12.15 -13.13 -5.18
N GLU A 153 11.77 -12.88 -6.42
CA GLU A 153 11.59 -13.93 -7.43
C GLU A 153 12.17 -13.48 -8.77
N ASP A 154 12.95 -14.37 -9.39
CA ASP A 154 13.38 -14.24 -10.77
C ASP A 154 12.19 -14.60 -11.68
N ILE A 155 11.77 -13.64 -12.50
CA ILE A 155 10.65 -13.81 -13.45
C ILE A 155 11.14 -13.80 -14.90
N THR A 156 12.44 -13.90 -15.14
CA THR A 156 13.04 -13.83 -16.49
C THR A 156 12.44 -14.88 -17.43
N ASP A 157 12.12 -16.06 -16.92
CA ASP A 157 11.54 -17.17 -17.67
C ASP A 157 10.02 -17.03 -17.91
N LYS A 158 9.38 -16.01 -17.32
CA LYS A 158 7.93 -15.75 -17.45
C LYS A 158 7.59 -14.83 -18.64
N PHE A 159 8.61 -14.29 -19.32
CA PHE A 159 8.43 -13.50 -20.53
C PHE A 159 8.12 -14.37 -21.74
N ASP A 160 7.19 -13.93 -22.56
CA ASP A 160 6.90 -14.52 -23.87
C ASP A 160 7.91 -14.07 -24.95
N GLU A 161 7.80 -14.66 -26.14
CA GLU A 161 8.67 -14.33 -27.29
C GLU A 161 8.55 -12.87 -27.75
N ASN A 162 7.48 -12.16 -27.36
CA ASN A 162 7.25 -10.75 -27.70
C ASN A 162 7.75 -9.79 -26.61
N GLY A 163 8.29 -10.30 -25.50
CA GLY A 163 8.73 -9.50 -24.36
C GLY A 163 7.59 -9.03 -23.45
N TYR A 164 6.42 -9.70 -23.51
CA TYR A 164 5.32 -9.48 -22.57
C TYR A 164 5.39 -10.50 -21.44
N CYS A 165 5.16 -10.09 -20.20
CA CYS A 165 5.09 -10.97 -19.04
C CYS A 165 3.80 -10.73 -18.28
N LYS A 166 3.07 -11.82 -17.98
CA LYS A 166 1.94 -11.80 -17.06
C LYS A 166 2.05 -12.96 -16.10
N CYS A 167 2.25 -12.65 -14.83
CA CYS A 167 2.44 -13.67 -13.81
C CYS A 167 1.78 -13.28 -12.48
N GLN A 168 1.49 -14.29 -11.66
CA GLN A 168 1.05 -14.13 -10.29
C GLN A 168 2.08 -14.76 -9.38
N LEU A 169 2.55 -13.99 -8.40
CA LEU A 169 3.49 -14.43 -7.37
C LEU A 169 2.77 -14.51 -6.02
N ASN A 170 3.33 -15.27 -5.10
CA ASN A 170 2.84 -15.35 -3.72
C ASN A 170 4.02 -15.11 -2.78
N ASP A 171 4.00 -13.98 -2.08
CA ASP A 171 5.06 -13.60 -1.13
C ASP A 171 4.83 -14.19 0.28
N GLY A 172 3.74 -14.91 0.49
CA GLY A 172 3.31 -15.47 1.77
C GLY A 172 2.28 -14.62 2.52
N GLU A 173 2.18 -13.32 2.21
CA GLU A 173 1.20 -12.39 2.79
C GLU A 173 0.06 -12.08 1.79
N GLN A 174 0.39 -12.02 0.50
CA GLN A 174 -0.49 -11.60 -0.58
C GLN A 174 -0.11 -12.27 -1.92
N LEU A 175 -1.07 -12.26 -2.84
CA LEU A 175 -0.85 -12.56 -4.24
C LEU A 175 -0.47 -11.26 -4.96
N ILE A 176 0.61 -11.30 -5.73
CA ILE A 176 1.11 -10.17 -6.52
C ILE A 176 0.85 -10.50 -8.00
N ASP A 177 -0.11 -9.83 -8.60
CA ASP A 177 -0.38 -9.89 -10.04
C ASP A 177 0.46 -8.85 -10.76
N ILE A 178 1.25 -9.29 -11.74
CA ILE A 178 2.23 -8.48 -12.45
C ILE A 178 1.99 -8.60 -13.95
N GLU A 179 1.92 -7.44 -14.61
CA GLU A 179 1.81 -7.31 -16.06
C GLU A 179 2.90 -6.35 -16.56
N ILE A 180 3.77 -6.84 -17.45
CA ILE A 180 4.90 -6.10 -18.01
C ILE A 180 4.75 -6.09 -19.53
N GLU A 181 4.71 -4.89 -20.10
CA GLU A 181 4.69 -4.67 -21.54
C GLU A 181 6.11 -4.68 -22.15
N PRO A 182 6.26 -4.89 -23.48
CA PRO A 182 7.56 -4.90 -24.14
C PRO A 182 8.38 -3.61 -24.00
N ASN A 183 7.71 -2.48 -23.74
CA ASN A 183 8.32 -1.18 -23.44
C ASN A 183 8.79 -1.04 -21.97
N LYS A 184 8.73 -2.14 -21.19
CA LYS A 184 8.99 -2.22 -19.74
C LYS A 184 7.99 -1.48 -18.85
N ASN A 185 6.87 -1.01 -19.41
CA ASN A 185 5.77 -0.49 -18.61
C ASN A 185 5.21 -1.61 -17.73
N THR A 186 5.11 -1.35 -16.44
CA THR A 186 4.84 -2.36 -15.42
C THR A 186 3.58 -1.96 -14.65
N SER A 187 2.64 -2.89 -14.57
CA SER A 187 1.44 -2.80 -13.75
C SER A 187 1.48 -3.88 -12.67
N ILE A 188 1.28 -3.47 -11.42
CA ILE A 188 1.28 -4.36 -10.26
C ILE A 188 -0.05 -4.17 -9.52
N SER A 189 -0.66 -5.28 -9.12
CA SER A 189 -1.80 -5.27 -8.21
C SER A 189 -1.66 -6.39 -7.19
N THR A 190 -2.13 -6.15 -5.97
CA THR A 190 -2.01 -7.11 -4.88
C THR A 190 -3.38 -7.57 -4.36
N THR A 191 -3.44 -8.82 -3.93
CA THR A 191 -4.61 -9.41 -3.27
C THR A 191 -4.19 -10.08 -1.97
N PRO A 192 -4.64 -9.63 -0.79
CA PRO A 192 -4.23 -10.22 0.47
C PRO A 192 -4.72 -11.67 0.61
N LEU A 193 -3.88 -12.52 1.21
CA LEU A 193 -4.23 -13.89 1.58
C LEU A 193 -4.93 -13.85 2.95
N ASN A 194 -6.23 -14.19 2.98
CA ASN A 194 -7.07 -14.13 4.19
C ASN A 194 -6.56 -14.97 5.36
#